data_AF-A0A1G8XMZ5-F1
#
_entry.id   AF-A0A1G8XMZ5-F1
#
_cell.length_a   1.000
_cell.length_b   1.000
_cell.length_c   1.000
_cell.angle_alpha   90.00
_cell.angle_beta   90.00
_cell.angle_gamma   90.00
#
_symmetry.space_group_name_H-M   'P 1'
#
loop_
_entity.id
_entity.type
_entity.pdbx_description
1 polymer ?
#
loop_
_entity_poly.entity_id
_entity_poly.type
_entity_poly.pdbx_seq_one_letter_code
_entity_poly.pdbx_strand_id
1 'polypeptide(L)'
;MINADKSDVFDVLAYIAFALPPITRLDRVQERRVTIMSGYDPKLQAFLDFVLTQYVQQGVNELDQEKLGSLLVLKYHTIDDATSALGSVGTIRDAFVGFQRHLYERPTKAAGDEL
;
A
#
# COMPACT_ATOMS: atom_id res chain seq x y z
N MET A 1 22.52 -9.41 8.65
CA MET A 1 21.73 -9.46 9.90
C MET A 1 20.85 -8.22 9.87
N ILE A 2 19.55 -8.22 9.55
CA ILE A 2 18.51 -9.27 9.49
C ILE A 2 17.86 -9.20 8.09
N ASN A 3 17.73 -10.35 7.42
CA ASN A 3 17.23 -10.48 6.05
C ASN A 3 16.12 -11.54 6.02
N ALA A 4 15.16 -11.43 6.95
CA ALA A 4 14.24 -12.53 7.28
C ALA A 4 12.78 -12.12 7.50
N ASP A 5 12.30 -11.00 6.93
CA ASP A 5 10.89 -10.58 7.06
C ASP A 5 10.20 -10.27 5.72
N LYS A 6 10.85 -10.54 4.58
CA LYS A 6 10.48 -9.96 3.27
C LYS A 6 9.44 -10.71 2.43
N SER A 7 9.07 -11.95 2.76
CA SER A 7 8.16 -12.73 1.89
C SER A 7 6.76 -12.92 2.49
N ASP A 8 6.65 -13.07 3.82
CA ASP A 8 5.38 -13.49 4.43
C ASP A 8 4.25 -12.47 4.25
N VAL A 9 4.54 -11.17 4.37
CA VAL A 9 3.48 -10.14 4.21
C VAL A 9 3.01 -10.10 2.77
N PHE A 10 3.91 -10.03 1.80
CA PHE A 10 3.51 -9.94 0.39
C PHE A 10 2.80 -11.23 -0.08
N ASP A 11 3.31 -12.40 0.29
CA ASP A 11 2.71 -13.69 -0.04
C ASP A 11 1.31 -13.83 0.57
N VAL A 12 1.13 -13.36 1.82
CA VAL A 12 -0.19 -13.30 2.47
C VAL A 12 -1.10 -12.28 1.78
N LEU A 13 -0.61 -11.11 1.39
CA LEU A 13 -1.41 -10.12 0.66
C LEU A 13 -1.86 -10.64 -0.70
N ALA A 14 -0.98 -11.33 -1.44
CA ALA A 14 -1.32 -11.96 -2.71
C ALA A 14 -2.36 -13.08 -2.54
N TYR A 15 -2.20 -13.93 -1.51
CA TYR A 15 -3.18 -14.96 -1.18
C TYR A 15 -4.54 -14.35 -0.78
N ILE A 16 -4.55 -13.31 0.06
CA ILE A 16 -5.78 -12.60 0.47
C ILE A 16 -6.42 -11.91 -0.74
N ALA A 17 -5.64 -11.30 -1.63
CA ALA A 17 -6.16 -10.70 -2.86
C ALA A 17 -6.91 -11.73 -3.72
N PHE A 18 -6.38 -12.95 -3.80
CA PHE A 18 -6.99 -14.07 -4.50
C PHE A 18 -8.22 -14.65 -3.77
N ALA A 19 -8.19 -14.72 -2.44
CA ALA A 19 -9.23 -15.36 -1.61
C ALA A 19 -10.41 -14.44 -1.23
N LEU A 20 -10.27 -13.12 -1.37
CA LEU A 20 -11.35 -12.17 -1.08
C LEU A 20 -12.46 -12.21 -2.16
N PRO A 21 -13.69 -11.76 -1.82
CA PRO A 21 -14.75 -11.57 -2.80
C PRO A 21 -14.21 -10.81 -4.02
N PRO A 22 -14.66 -11.11 -5.25
CA PRO A 22 -14.08 -10.59 -6.48
C PRO A 22 -14.50 -9.12 -6.68
N ILE A 23 -14.05 -8.23 -5.81
CA ILE A 23 -14.06 -6.79 -6.04
C ILE A 23 -12.83 -6.43 -6.87
N THR A 24 -12.98 -5.46 -7.76
CA THR A 24 -11.85 -5.03 -8.57
C THR A 24 -10.80 -4.34 -7.69
N ARG A 25 -9.56 -4.25 -8.19
CA ARG A 25 -8.51 -3.47 -7.52
C ARG A 25 -8.95 -2.02 -7.33
N LEU A 26 -9.69 -1.46 -8.30
CA LEU A 26 -10.24 -0.10 -8.22
C LEU A 26 -11.23 0.03 -7.06
N ASP A 27 -12.21 -0.87 -6.98
CA ASP A 27 -13.22 -0.85 -5.91
C ASP A 27 -12.58 -0.94 -4.53
N ARG A 28 -11.61 -1.87 -4.38
CA ARG A 28 -10.83 -2.02 -3.14
C ARG A 28 -10.13 -0.73 -2.73
N VAL A 29 -9.52 -0.04 -3.68
CA VAL A 29 -8.89 1.27 -3.40
C VAL A 29 -9.95 2.28 -3.00
N GLN A 30 -11.06 2.39 -3.74
CA GLN A 30 -12.11 3.37 -3.46
C GLN A 30 -12.73 3.20 -2.06
N GLU A 31 -13.02 1.96 -1.65
CA GLU A 31 -13.59 1.66 -0.32
C GLU A 31 -12.68 2.08 0.83
N ARG A 32 -11.36 2.03 0.63
CA ARG A 32 -10.36 2.14 1.71
C ARG A 32 -9.58 3.44 1.68
N ARG A 33 -9.63 4.18 0.57
CA ARG A 33 -8.83 5.37 0.33
C ARG A 33 -8.93 6.39 1.47
N VAL A 34 -10.15 6.73 1.90
CA VAL A 34 -10.36 7.73 2.96
C VAL A 34 -9.68 7.30 4.26
N THR A 35 -9.91 6.06 4.69
CA THR A 35 -9.28 5.49 5.90
C THR A 35 -7.77 5.46 5.78
N ILE A 36 -7.24 4.97 4.65
CA ILE A 36 -5.81 4.94 4.37
C ILE A 36 -5.21 6.34 4.50
N MET A 37 -5.77 7.33 3.80
CA MET A 37 -5.18 8.66 3.72
C MET A 37 -5.24 9.41 5.05
N SER A 38 -6.24 9.14 5.90
CA SER A 38 -6.42 9.84 7.19
C SER A 38 -5.22 9.72 8.15
N GLY A 39 -4.37 8.71 7.98
CA GLY A 39 -3.18 8.48 8.81
C GLY A 39 -1.89 9.16 8.35
N TYR A 40 -1.91 9.89 7.22
CA TYR A 40 -0.69 10.41 6.59
C TYR A 40 -0.79 11.90 6.27
N ASP A 41 0.36 12.58 6.25
CA ASP A 41 0.45 13.96 5.79
C ASP A 41 0.23 14.07 4.26
N PRO A 42 -0.08 15.27 3.74
CA PRO A 42 -0.41 15.44 2.32
C PRO A 42 0.65 14.97 1.33
N LYS A 43 1.94 15.02 1.69
CA LYS A 43 3.01 14.59 0.78
C LYS A 43 3.06 13.07 0.70
N LEU A 44 2.95 12.40 1.84
CA LEU A 44 2.83 10.95 1.89
C LEU A 44 1.53 10.48 1.21
N GLN A 45 0.39 11.14 1.45
CA GLN A 45 -0.86 10.85 0.74
C GLN A 45 -0.68 10.89 -0.78
N ALA A 46 -0.02 11.93 -1.32
CA ALA A 46 0.23 12.05 -2.75
C ALA A 46 1.16 10.94 -3.30
N PHE A 47 2.10 10.44 -2.50
CA PHE A 47 2.91 9.28 -2.85
C PHE A 47 2.09 7.99 -2.82
N LEU A 48 1.33 7.75 -1.74
CA LEU A 48 0.49 6.57 -1.60
C LEU A 48 -0.60 6.49 -2.69
N ASP A 49 -1.18 7.62 -3.08
CA ASP A 49 -2.12 7.70 -4.19
C ASP A 49 -1.51 7.31 -5.52
N PHE A 50 -0.27 7.70 -5.75
CA PHE A 50 0.48 7.28 -6.92
C PHE A 50 0.71 5.76 -6.90
N VAL A 51 1.12 5.18 -5.76
CA VAL A 51 1.30 3.73 -5.62
C VAL A 51 -0.03 2.98 -5.85
N LEU A 52 -1.13 3.47 -5.28
CA LEU A 52 -2.47 2.90 -5.49
C LEU A 52 -2.89 2.95 -6.96
N THR A 53 -2.50 3.99 -7.70
CA THR A 53 -2.72 4.10 -9.14
C THR A 53 -1.93 3.02 -9.90
N GLN A 54 -0.66 2.82 -9.58
CA GLN A 54 0.17 1.75 -10.16
C GLN A 54 -0.43 0.37 -9.85
N TYR A 55 -0.85 0.13 -8.60
CA TYR A 55 -1.51 -1.10 -8.19
C TYR A 55 -2.80 -1.39 -8.98
N VAL A 56 -3.66 -0.39 -9.20
CA VAL A 56 -4.90 -0.56 -9.97
C VAL A 56 -4.58 -0.94 -11.42
N GLN A 57 -3.54 -0.35 -12.01
CA GLN A 57 -3.16 -0.54 -13.40
C GLN A 57 -2.38 -1.85 -13.62
N GLN A 58 -1.31 -2.07 -12.86
CA GLN A 58 -0.32 -3.12 -13.09
C GLN A 58 -0.51 -4.34 -12.17
N GLY A 59 -1.11 -4.16 -10.99
CA GLY A 59 -1.52 -5.24 -10.10
C GLY A 59 -0.76 -5.33 -8.80
N VAL A 60 -0.99 -6.43 -8.08
CA VAL A 60 -0.52 -6.62 -6.69
C VAL A 60 1.00 -6.56 -6.57
N ASN A 61 1.74 -6.93 -7.62
CA ASN A 61 3.20 -6.88 -7.65
C ASN A 61 3.77 -5.48 -7.42
N GLU A 62 3.01 -4.41 -7.66
CA GLU A 62 3.45 -3.03 -7.35
C GLU A 62 3.54 -2.76 -5.85
N LEU A 63 2.94 -3.62 -5.01
CA LEU A 63 2.98 -3.49 -3.56
C LEU A 63 4.18 -4.22 -2.93
N ASP A 64 5.00 -4.89 -3.73
CA ASP A 64 6.22 -5.52 -3.25
C ASP A 64 7.18 -4.47 -2.68
N GLN A 65 7.75 -4.74 -1.50
CA GLN A 65 8.72 -3.86 -0.88
C GLN A 65 9.96 -3.63 -1.76
N GLU A 66 10.32 -4.60 -2.62
CA GLU A 66 11.42 -4.45 -3.57
C GLU A 66 11.12 -3.40 -4.66
N LYS A 67 9.83 -3.14 -4.94
CA LYS A 67 9.39 -2.09 -5.88
C LYS A 67 9.47 -0.69 -5.29
N LEU A 68 9.58 -0.53 -3.98
CA LEU A 68 9.55 0.79 -3.33
C LEU A 68 10.59 1.74 -3.93
N GLY A 69 11.82 1.28 -4.15
CA GLY A 69 12.88 2.09 -4.77
C GLY A 69 12.50 2.56 -6.18
N SER A 70 12.01 1.64 -7.02
CA SER A 70 11.58 1.95 -8.38
C SER A 70 10.39 2.91 -8.42
N LEU A 71 9.44 2.77 -7.50
CA LEU A 71 8.27 3.66 -7.39
C LEU A 71 8.66 5.08 -6.95
N LEU A 72 9.62 5.20 -6.04
CA LEU A 72 10.16 6.50 -5.63
C LEU A 72 10.86 7.19 -6.81
N VAL A 73 11.72 6.48 -7.53
CA VAL A 73 12.38 6.99 -8.74
C VAL A 73 11.36 7.35 -9.83
N LEU A 74 10.32 6.54 -10.01
CA LEU A 74 9.29 6.79 -11.03
C LEU A 74 8.50 8.08 -10.75
N LYS A 75 8.25 8.42 -9.48
CA LYS A 75 7.51 9.64 -9.10
C LYS A 75 8.40 10.86 -8.91
N TYR A 76 9.60 10.70 -8.36
CA TYR A 76 10.47 11.79 -7.91
C TYR A 76 11.78 11.92 -8.69
N HIS A 77 12.03 11.09 -9.70
CA HIS A 77 13.25 11.02 -10.53
C HIS A 77 14.48 10.44 -9.81
N THR A 78 14.70 10.77 -8.54
CA THR A 78 15.78 10.20 -7.73
C THR A 78 15.33 9.84 -6.31
N ILE A 79 16.12 9.01 -5.62
CA ILE A 79 15.88 8.68 -4.19
C ILE A 79 16.13 9.90 -3.30
N ASP A 80 17.11 10.73 -3.64
CA ASP A 80 17.44 11.95 -2.88
C ASP A 80 16.30 12.98 -2.98
N ASP A 81 15.70 13.14 -4.16
CA ASP A 81 14.51 13.99 -4.35
C ASP A 81 13.32 13.45 -3.57
N ALA A 82 13.12 12.13 -3.59
CA ALA A 82 12.04 11.49 -2.85
C ALA A 82 12.18 11.69 -1.32
N THR A 83 13.38 11.50 -0.78
CA THR A 83 13.65 11.68 0.66
C THR A 83 13.62 13.15 1.07
N SER A 84 14.05 14.07 0.19
CA SER A 84 13.90 15.51 0.40
C SER A 84 12.43 15.94 0.45
N ALA A 85 11.58 15.31 -0.36
CA ALA A 85 10.14 15.59 -0.38
C ALA A 85 9.39 14.94 0.79
N LEU A 86 9.63 13.66 1.03
CA LEU A 86 8.81 12.78 1.89
C LEU A 86 9.40 12.54 3.29
N GLY A 87 10.65 12.91 3.52
CA GLY A 87 11.37 12.65 4.76
C GLY A 87 12.24 11.39 4.70
N SER A 88 12.45 10.75 5.85
CA SER A 88 13.40 9.65 5.96
C SER A 88 12.96 8.40 5.19
N VAL A 89 13.92 7.60 4.74
CA VAL A 89 13.66 6.29 4.12
C VAL A 89 12.81 5.38 5.03
N GLY A 90 13.03 5.45 6.35
CA GLY A 90 12.23 4.72 7.33
C GLY A 90 10.75 5.13 7.28
N THR A 91 10.48 6.44 7.31
CA THR A 91 9.12 7.00 7.21
C THR A 91 8.42 6.55 5.92
N ILE A 92 9.12 6.62 4.79
CA ILE A 92 8.58 6.22 3.49
C ILE A 92 8.23 4.73 3.47
N ARG A 93 9.15 3.87 3.95
CA ARG A 93 8.93 2.44 4.04
C ARG A 93 7.76 2.10 4.96
N ASP A 94 7.69 2.74 6.12
CA ASP A 94 6.65 2.46 7.10
C ASP A 94 5.27 2.90 6.59
N ALA A 95 5.18 4.02 5.87
CA ALA A 95 3.96 4.42 5.17
C ALA A 95 3.60 3.43 4.05
N PHE A 96 4.58 3.00 3.25
CA PHE A 96 4.37 2.03 2.16
C PHE A 96 3.85 0.68 2.66
N VAL A 97 4.38 0.15 3.77
CA VAL A 97 3.87 -1.10 4.36
C VAL A 97 2.57 -0.87 5.12
N GLY A 98 2.45 0.26 5.82
CA GLY A 98 1.29 0.60 6.64
C GLY A 98 0.00 0.70 5.83
N PHE A 99 0.02 1.38 4.68
CA PHE A 99 -1.18 1.51 3.85
C PHE A 99 -1.64 0.17 3.27
N GLN A 100 -0.72 -0.75 2.98
CA GLN A 100 -1.05 -2.07 2.44
C GLN A 100 -1.86 -2.90 3.44
N ARG A 101 -1.54 -2.79 4.74
CA ARG A 101 -2.34 -3.43 5.79
C ARG A 101 -3.79 -2.94 5.72
N HIS A 102 -4.00 -1.63 5.65
CA HIS A 102 -5.34 -1.06 5.50
C HIS A 102 -6.01 -1.43 4.17
N LEU A 103 -5.25 -1.62 3.09
CA LEU A 103 -5.76 -2.04 1.78
C LEU A 103 -6.33 -3.47 1.79
N TYR A 104 -5.81 -4.34 2.67
CA TYR A 104 -6.16 -5.76 2.74
C TYR A 104 -6.77 -6.21 4.06
N GLU A 105 -6.89 -5.33 5.04
CA GLU A 105 -7.60 -5.57 6.29
C GLU A 105 -8.99 -6.10 5.98
N ARG A 106 -9.42 -7.22 6.58
CA ARG A 106 -10.77 -7.73 6.30
C ARG A 106 -11.77 -6.64 6.65
N PRO A 107 -12.80 -6.40 5.80
CA PRO A 107 -13.90 -5.54 6.21
C PRO A 107 -14.40 -6.04 7.55
N THR A 108 -14.33 -5.21 8.58
CA THR A 108 -14.90 -5.55 9.87
C THR A 108 -16.39 -5.72 9.62
N LYS A 109 -16.87 -6.98 9.59
CA LYS A 109 -18.31 -7.24 9.58
C LYS A 109 -18.84 -6.54 10.83
N ALA A 110 -19.61 -5.48 10.64
CA ALA A 110 -20.34 -4.87 11.75
C ALA A 110 -21.14 -6.01 12.40
N ALA A 111 -20.91 -6.25 13.70
CA ALA A 111 -21.77 -7.12 14.48
C ALA A 111 -23.19 -6.55 14.38
N GLY A 112 -24.05 -7.15 13.56
CA GLY A 112 -25.34 -6.58 13.21
C GLY A 112 -26.24 -7.45 12.34
N ASP A 113 -25.68 -8.28 11.45
CA ASP A 113 -26.49 -9.12 10.56
C ASP A 113 -26.42 -10.61 10.92
N GLU A 114 -26.94 -10.92 12.11
CA GLU A 114 -27.55 -12.21 12.43
C GLU A 114 -28.93 -11.91 13.05
N LEU A 115 -29.96 -11.95 12.21
CA LEU A 115 -31.36 -12.15 12.58
C LEU A 115 -31.93 -13.27 11.70
#